data_AF-A0A419GEM1-F1
#
_entry.id   AF-A0A419GEM1-F1
#
_cell.length_a   1.000
_cell.length_b   1.000
_cell.length_c   1.000
_cell.angle_alpha   90.00
_cell.angle_beta   90.00
_cell.angle_gamma   90.00
#
_symmetry.space_group_name_H-M   'P 1'
#
loop_
_entity.id
_entity.type
_entity.pdbx_description
1 polymer ?
#
loop_
_entity_poly.entity_id
_entity_poly.type
_entity_poly.pdbx_seq_one_letter_code
_entity_poly.pdbx_strand_id
1 'polypeptide(L)'
;MTEQDLKRETKAYWDRLKDENTDICLKDYVSKKLTPLGNRSLLAAELEYAENAGCLNRKPCATLVLLLGFSREPLLQLICAYKPQKIVLIMNRFYDEEPGHVYGGRFKEAVVWLKKAGLIGAVPEFLSLPDNPDDPGYVVNDDPAAIFKTLTKAVLDEENVIIDVTGGKKSMVTGAFLYAAYAGVPISYVDFDDKAYSIAHRRPYGYACKIGELSNPYQSFALREWERVKESYKAYKFRDVLELLVGQNEKGDNGTIIRALEEYLPGAVGGINKMKEVIALYEKWDGGDFNGAAEIAGRVKDKVPEFKPPDAVSCLGGKWCSVVPAGFKFMDSIENFYDDSERLRVYVFDELKRIARLICYNQDYRSAFIRAGSLSEVIMLARLVKLAEKKEDKEALLKALHDGMTPAASSVYRLLLKNPGSKKIGSEKESPSGKNDLYFTGAPEIKVELTKKMNAWWKDGTSIFNADDGWDSFLKLRNQMVHKYFTVSREWAEDALCFLRANFEDFLGQKVATLTYQAEAVSWQELCVLCGLTGFLPLKLRT
;
A
#
# COMPACT_ATOMS: atom_id res chain seq x y z
N MET A 1 -27.19 49.39 1.25
CA MET A 1 -26.38 48.87 2.35
C MET A 1 -24.93 48.93 1.91
N THR A 2 -24.07 49.63 2.66
CA THR A 2 -22.64 49.74 2.36
C THR A 2 -21.81 48.89 3.33
N GLU A 3 -20.54 48.61 2.98
CA GLU A 3 -19.59 47.99 3.92
C GLU A 3 -19.41 48.82 5.19
N GLN A 4 -19.48 50.16 5.09
CA GLN A 4 -19.38 51.04 6.24
C GLN A 4 -20.57 50.90 7.19
N ASP A 5 -21.79 50.70 6.65
CA ASP A 5 -22.98 50.42 7.45
C ASP A 5 -22.81 49.11 8.23
N LEU A 6 -22.37 48.04 7.55
CA LEU A 6 -22.07 46.75 8.18
C LEU A 6 -21.02 46.90 9.30
N LYS A 7 -19.88 47.56 9.02
CA LYS A 7 -18.85 47.82 10.04
C LYS A 7 -19.40 48.55 11.27
N ARG A 8 -20.25 49.57 11.07
CA ARG A 8 -20.84 50.34 12.17
C ARG A 8 -21.76 49.48 13.01
N GLU A 9 -22.69 48.75 12.38
CA GLU A 9 -23.66 47.91 13.10
C GLU A 9 -22.98 46.71 13.78
N THR A 10 -21.95 46.10 13.17
CA THR A 10 -21.17 45.01 13.80
C THR A 10 -20.41 45.52 15.03
N LYS A 11 -19.83 46.72 15.00
CA LYS A 11 -19.19 47.31 16.20
C LYS A 11 -20.20 47.58 17.31
N ALA A 12 -21.35 48.17 16.97
CA ALA A 12 -22.42 48.41 17.93
C ALA A 12 -22.91 47.10 18.57
N TYR A 13 -23.03 46.02 17.78
CA TYR A 13 -23.32 44.69 18.29
C TYR A 13 -22.24 44.19 19.28
N TRP A 14 -20.95 44.33 18.94
CA TRP A 14 -19.86 43.91 19.82
C TRP A 14 -19.75 44.72 21.11
N ASP A 15 -20.05 46.01 21.07
CA ASP A 15 -20.05 46.84 22.27
C ASP A 15 -21.15 46.38 23.23
N ARG A 16 -22.35 46.10 22.73
CA ARG A 16 -23.42 45.52 23.56
C ARG A 16 -23.08 44.15 24.12
N LEU A 17 -22.34 43.31 23.39
CA LEU A 17 -21.90 42.01 23.91
C LEU A 17 -21.07 42.10 25.20
N LYS A 18 -20.45 43.26 25.49
CA LYS A 18 -19.70 43.49 26.73
C LYS A 18 -20.61 43.78 27.93
N ASP A 19 -21.74 44.44 27.67
CA ASP A 19 -22.59 45.04 28.71
C ASP A 19 -23.96 44.36 28.87
N GLU A 20 -24.39 43.58 27.88
CA GLU A 20 -25.71 42.91 27.83
C GLU A 20 -25.59 41.38 27.86
N ASN A 21 -26.73 40.73 28.13
CA ASN A 21 -26.83 39.27 28.05
C ASN A 21 -26.54 38.79 26.60
N THR A 22 -25.60 37.87 26.47
CA THR A 22 -25.10 37.37 25.18
C THR A 22 -26.21 36.75 24.31
N ASP A 23 -27.23 36.12 24.91
CA ASP A 23 -28.33 35.50 24.17
C ASP A 23 -29.30 36.53 23.61
N ILE A 24 -29.53 37.63 24.34
CA ILE A 24 -30.31 38.78 23.85
C ILE A 24 -29.58 39.41 22.66
N CYS A 25 -28.28 39.65 22.80
CA CYS A 25 -27.46 40.15 21.71
C CYS A 25 -27.50 39.24 20.48
N LEU A 26 -27.35 37.93 20.67
CA LEU A 26 -27.36 36.96 19.56
C LEU A 26 -28.74 36.89 18.89
N LYS A 27 -29.83 36.98 19.66
CA LYS A 27 -31.19 37.04 19.11
C LYS A 27 -31.39 38.27 18.24
N ASP A 28 -30.89 39.43 18.69
CA ASP A 28 -30.91 40.66 17.92
C ASP A 28 -30.06 40.55 16.65
N TYR A 29 -28.85 39.97 16.74
CA TYR A 29 -27.99 39.71 15.59
C TYR A 29 -28.72 38.91 14.49
N VAL A 30 -29.52 37.91 14.90
CA VAL A 30 -30.30 37.07 13.98
C VAL A 30 -31.58 37.75 13.48
N SER A 31 -32.29 38.48 14.35
CA SER A 31 -33.72 38.80 14.12
C SER A 31 -34.04 40.29 14.05
N LYS A 32 -33.28 41.16 14.74
CA LYS A 32 -33.61 42.58 14.85
C LYS A 32 -33.38 43.29 13.53
N LYS A 33 -34.44 43.86 12.96
CA LYS A 33 -34.35 44.59 11.70
C LYS A 33 -33.73 45.97 11.94
N LEU A 34 -32.70 46.31 11.18
CA LEU A 34 -31.97 47.57 11.28
C LEU A 34 -32.20 48.38 10.01
N THR A 35 -32.76 49.59 10.16
CA THR A 35 -32.99 50.53 9.04
C THR A 35 -31.73 50.79 8.21
N PRO A 36 -30.54 51.00 8.81
CA PRO A 36 -29.32 51.22 8.03
C PRO A 36 -28.90 50.02 7.14
N LEU A 37 -29.37 48.82 7.48
CA LEU A 37 -29.12 47.59 6.70
C LEU A 37 -30.28 47.26 5.75
N GLY A 38 -31.15 48.24 5.47
CA GLY A 38 -32.32 48.05 4.61
C GLY A 38 -33.35 47.10 5.21
N ASN A 39 -33.65 47.26 6.51
CA ASN A 39 -34.60 46.44 7.27
C ASN A 39 -34.25 44.94 7.30
N ARG A 40 -32.95 44.64 7.31
CA ARG A 40 -32.39 43.30 7.54
C ARG A 40 -31.83 43.19 8.95
N SER A 41 -31.71 41.97 9.46
CA SER A 41 -30.87 41.72 10.63
C SER A 41 -29.40 41.76 10.26
N LEU A 42 -28.53 41.90 11.25
CA LEU A 42 -27.10 41.97 11.01
C LEU A 42 -26.59 40.69 10.34
N LEU A 43 -27.00 39.50 10.81
CA LEU A 43 -26.65 38.23 10.16
C LEU A 43 -27.13 38.16 8.70
N ALA A 44 -28.37 38.55 8.42
CA ALA A 44 -28.93 38.52 7.07
C ALA A 44 -28.15 39.44 6.10
N ALA A 45 -27.79 40.62 6.60
CA ALA A 45 -27.02 41.63 5.87
C ALA A 45 -25.59 41.17 5.62
N GLU A 46 -24.94 40.54 6.60
CA GLU A 46 -23.59 39.96 6.46
C GLU A 46 -23.58 38.81 5.43
N LEU A 47 -24.56 37.91 5.49
CA LEU A 47 -24.67 36.79 4.54
C LEU A 47 -24.92 37.25 3.11
N GLU A 48 -25.82 38.21 2.89
CA GLU A 48 -26.08 38.77 1.55
C GLU A 48 -24.83 39.47 1.00
N TYR A 49 -24.09 40.19 1.84
CA TYR A 49 -22.84 40.81 1.42
C TYR A 49 -21.79 39.76 1.01
N ALA A 50 -21.60 38.73 1.84
CA ALA A 50 -20.65 37.65 1.57
C ALA A 50 -21.05 36.84 0.32
N GLU A 51 -22.34 36.58 0.10
CA GLU A 51 -22.85 35.92 -1.11
C GLU A 51 -22.56 36.74 -2.38
N ASN A 52 -22.89 38.05 -2.36
CA ASN A 52 -22.61 38.96 -3.47
C ASN A 52 -21.11 39.10 -3.76
N ALA A 53 -20.26 38.93 -2.74
CA ALA A 53 -18.80 38.90 -2.88
C ALA A 53 -18.25 37.53 -3.32
N GLY A 54 -19.10 36.53 -3.59
CA GLY A 54 -18.69 35.18 -3.98
C GLY A 54 -18.05 34.36 -2.85
N CYS A 55 -18.18 34.80 -1.59
CA CYS A 55 -17.52 34.18 -0.44
C CYS A 55 -18.30 32.97 0.15
N LEU A 56 -19.52 32.71 -0.34
CA LEU A 56 -20.43 31.67 0.15
C LEU A 56 -20.76 30.56 -0.86
N ASN A 57 -19.92 30.33 -1.88
CA ASN A 57 -20.21 29.38 -2.96
C ASN A 57 -20.12 27.89 -2.51
N ARG A 58 -21.13 27.40 -1.78
CA ARG A 58 -21.15 26.04 -1.21
C ARG A 58 -22.46 25.31 -1.52
N LYS A 59 -22.32 24.00 -1.71
CA LYS A 59 -23.46 23.11 -1.93
C LYS A 59 -24.10 22.78 -0.57
N PRO A 60 -25.44 22.60 -0.53
CA PRO A 60 -26.08 22.09 0.66
C PRO A 60 -25.51 20.73 1.10
N CYS A 61 -25.45 20.49 2.41
CA CYS A 61 -25.08 19.20 2.97
C CYS A 61 -26.28 18.50 3.63
N ALA A 62 -26.21 17.18 3.81
CA ALA A 62 -27.23 16.48 4.59
C ALA A 62 -26.93 16.62 6.09
N THR A 63 -25.68 16.39 6.49
CA THR A 63 -25.24 16.46 7.88
C THR A 63 -24.08 17.43 8.06
N LEU A 64 -24.21 18.38 8.99
CA LEU A 64 -23.17 19.33 9.35
C LEU A 64 -22.68 19.07 10.78
N VAL A 65 -21.39 18.80 10.95
CA VAL A 65 -20.76 18.69 12.26
C VAL A 65 -20.24 20.07 12.67
N LEU A 66 -20.61 20.51 13.87
CA LEU A 66 -20.20 21.79 14.43
C LEU A 66 -19.51 21.58 15.78
N LEU A 67 -18.34 22.21 15.95
CA LEU A 67 -17.65 22.28 17.24
C LEU A 67 -18.10 23.55 17.98
N LEU A 68 -18.83 23.39 19.08
CA LEU A 68 -19.38 24.55 19.79
C LEU A 68 -18.27 25.26 20.60
N GLY A 69 -18.02 26.53 20.28
CA GLY A 69 -17.16 27.43 21.04
C GLY A 69 -17.92 28.60 21.65
N PHE A 70 -17.19 29.58 22.19
CA PHE A 70 -17.78 30.82 22.71
C PHE A 70 -18.29 31.77 21.59
N SER A 71 -17.67 31.72 20.40
CA SER A 71 -18.13 32.46 19.22
C SER A 71 -19.18 31.65 18.46
N ARG A 72 -20.44 32.09 18.52
CA ARG A 72 -21.59 31.35 17.96
C ARG A 72 -21.98 31.84 16.57
N GLU A 73 -21.62 33.08 16.25
CA GLU A 73 -21.95 33.76 15.00
C GLU A 73 -21.45 33.00 13.76
N PRO A 74 -20.18 32.54 13.70
CA PRO A 74 -19.70 31.78 12.54
C PRO A 74 -20.45 30.46 12.34
N LEU A 75 -20.87 29.80 13.42
CA LEU A 75 -21.62 28.55 13.36
C LEU A 75 -23.04 28.78 12.80
N LEU A 76 -23.67 29.90 13.15
CA LEU A 76 -24.96 30.28 12.56
C LEU A 76 -24.82 30.63 11.06
N GLN A 77 -23.74 31.32 10.67
CA GLN A 77 -23.44 31.58 9.26
C GLN A 77 -23.26 30.28 8.47
N LEU A 78 -22.55 29.30 9.03
CA LEU A 78 -22.37 27.97 8.43
C LEU A 78 -23.69 27.24 8.20
N ILE A 79 -24.62 27.28 9.17
CA ILE A 79 -25.94 26.68 9.02
C ILE A 79 -26.73 27.34 7.88
N CYS A 80 -26.66 28.67 7.75
CA CYS A 80 -27.30 29.40 6.66
C CYS A 80 -26.67 29.08 5.29
N ALA A 81 -25.34 28.90 5.24
CA ALA A 81 -24.61 28.61 4.00
C ALA A 81 -24.82 27.16 3.52
N TYR A 82 -24.62 26.18 4.41
CA TYR A 82 -24.71 24.76 4.08
C TYR A 82 -26.13 24.18 4.16
N LYS A 83 -27.08 24.87 4.80
CA LYS A 83 -28.50 24.47 4.91
C LYS A 83 -28.69 22.98 5.26
N PRO A 84 -28.07 22.48 6.34
CA PRO A 84 -28.09 21.05 6.68
C PRO A 84 -29.49 20.55 7.04
N GLN A 85 -29.72 19.25 6.84
CA GLN A 85 -30.90 18.56 7.36
C GLN A 85 -30.69 18.11 8.81
N LYS A 86 -29.45 17.72 9.14
CA LYS A 86 -29.03 17.25 10.46
C LYS A 86 -27.80 18.01 10.94
N ILE A 87 -27.70 18.21 12.25
CA ILE A 87 -26.54 18.78 12.92
C ILE A 87 -26.00 17.78 13.94
N VAL A 88 -24.70 17.50 13.87
CA VAL A 88 -23.94 16.86 14.95
C VAL A 88 -23.21 17.97 15.71
N LEU A 89 -23.74 18.34 16.87
CA LEU A 89 -23.13 19.37 17.70
C LEU A 89 -22.19 18.73 18.72
N ILE A 90 -20.90 19.07 18.65
CA ILE A 90 -19.88 18.58 19.60
C ILE A 90 -19.56 19.69 20.59
N MET A 91 -19.70 19.39 21.88
CA MET A 91 -19.65 20.38 22.96
C MET A 91 -18.62 20.00 24.00
N ASN A 92 -17.92 20.99 24.55
CA ASN A 92 -17.10 20.77 25.75
C ASN A 92 -18.00 20.47 26.96
N ARG A 93 -17.45 19.80 27.98
CA ARG A 93 -18.16 19.55 29.25
C ARG A 93 -18.69 20.81 29.93
N PHE A 94 -17.91 21.89 29.87
CA PHE A 94 -18.23 23.16 30.51
C PHE A 94 -17.83 24.34 29.64
N TYR A 95 -18.63 25.40 29.69
CA TYR A 95 -18.35 26.73 29.17
C TYR A 95 -18.38 27.67 30.37
N ASP A 96 -17.19 27.95 30.91
CA ASP A 96 -17.01 28.53 32.26
C ASP A 96 -17.67 27.64 33.33
N GLU A 97 -18.69 28.13 34.03
CA GLU A 97 -19.44 27.38 35.05
C GLU A 97 -20.66 26.64 34.47
N GLU A 98 -21.03 26.91 33.21
CA GLU A 98 -22.23 26.34 32.59
C GLU A 98 -21.96 24.95 31.97
N PRO A 99 -22.80 23.93 32.28
CA PRO A 99 -22.68 22.62 31.64
C PRO A 99 -22.92 22.68 30.12
N GLY A 100 -22.14 21.90 29.37
CA GLY A 100 -22.14 21.92 27.91
C GLY A 100 -23.49 21.70 27.26
N HIS A 101 -24.31 20.79 27.78
CA HIS A 101 -25.66 20.53 27.26
C HIS A 101 -26.60 21.74 27.44
N VAL A 102 -26.44 22.53 28.51
CA VAL A 102 -27.22 23.76 28.74
C VAL A 102 -26.80 24.84 27.75
N TYR A 103 -25.49 25.07 27.60
CA TYR A 103 -24.95 26.04 26.64
C TYR A 103 -25.32 25.67 25.19
N GLY A 104 -25.26 24.37 24.86
CA GLY A 104 -25.74 23.81 23.59
C GLY A 104 -27.24 24.00 23.36
N GLY A 105 -28.06 23.93 24.42
CA GLY A 105 -29.49 24.17 24.34
C GLY A 105 -29.81 25.60 23.89
N ARG A 106 -29.06 26.58 24.40
CA ARG A 106 -29.14 27.98 23.97
C ARG A 106 -28.70 28.15 22.51
N PHE A 107 -27.67 27.43 22.07
CA PHE A 107 -27.29 27.43 20.65
C PHE A 107 -28.37 26.83 19.75
N LYS A 108 -28.99 25.71 20.15
CA LYS A 108 -30.14 25.10 19.46
C LYS A 108 -31.31 26.08 19.36
N GLU A 109 -31.57 26.87 20.41
CA GLU A 109 -32.57 27.96 20.36
C GLU A 109 -32.20 29.05 19.34
N ALA A 110 -30.93 29.43 19.25
CA ALA A 110 -30.47 30.38 18.24
C ALA A 110 -30.71 29.90 16.79
N VAL A 111 -30.61 28.59 16.54
CA VAL A 111 -30.97 27.99 15.24
C VAL A 111 -32.49 28.08 14.97
N VAL A 112 -33.33 27.98 16.00
CA VAL A 112 -34.78 28.24 15.84
C VAL A 112 -35.05 29.68 15.43
N TRP A 113 -34.26 30.64 15.94
CA TRP A 113 -34.36 32.04 15.51
C TRP A 113 -34.01 32.23 14.03
N LEU A 114 -33.05 31.47 13.48
CA LEU A 114 -32.74 31.50 12.04
C LEU A 114 -33.99 31.17 11.19
N LYS A 115 -34.74 30.11 11.57
CA LYS A 115 -35.99 29.75 10.88
C LYS A 115 -37.04 30.86 11.01
N LYS A 116 -37.25 31.38 12.22
CA LYS A 116 -38.21 32.48 12.46
C LYS A 116 -37.86 33.75 11.67
N ALA A 117 -36.56 34.01 11.47
CA ALA A 117 -36.06 35.12 10.68
C ALA A 117 -36.10 34.87 9.16
N GLY A 118 -36.46 33.66 8.71
CA GLY A 118 -36.52 33.27 7.30
C GLY A 118 -35.16 33.02 6.65
N LEU A 119 -34.10 32.82 7.45
CA LEU A 119 -32.74 32.58 6.94
C LEU A 119 -32.50 31.12 6.54
N ILE A 120 -33.31 30.20 7.08
CA ILE A 120 -33.31 28.78 6.74
C ILE A 120 -34.75 28.28 6.57
N GLY A 121 -34.96 27.27 5.72
CA GLY A 121 -36.30 26.74 5.44
C GLY A 121 -36.87 25.84 6.56
N ALA A 122 -36.00 25.12 7.27
CA ALA A 122 -36.37 24.22 8.36
C ALA A 122 -35.32 24.28 9.49
N VAL A 123 -35.73 23.91 10.71
CA VAL A 123 -34.76 23.69 11.81
C VAL A 123 -34.15 22.31 11.58
N PRO A 124 -32.82 22.17 11.48
CA PRO A 124 -32.17 20.88 11.35
C PRO A 124 -32.42 19.98 12.57
N GLU A 125 -32.44 18.67 12.36
CA GLU A 125 -32.46 17.69 13.44
C GLU A 125 -31.10 17.69 14.15
N PHE A 126 -31.08 17.79 15.48
CA PHE A 126 -29.85 17.67 16.25
C PHE A 126 -29.66 16.22 16.68
N LEU A 127 -28.60 15.59 16.20
CA LEU A 127 -28.27 14.21 16.56
C LEU A 127 -27.63 14.17 17.94
N SER A 128 -28.10 13.25 18.78
CA SER A 128 -27.67 13.07 20.17
C SER A 128 -27.46 11.58 20.49
N LEU A 129 -26.95 11.29 21.69
CA LEU A 129 -26.79 9.91 22.13
C LEU A 129 -28.16 9.26 22.38
N PRO A 130 -28.35 7.97 22.07
CA PRO A 130 -29.61 7.26 22.32
C PRO A 130 -30.07 7.32 23.78
N ASP A 131 -29.12 7.35 24.71
CA ASP A 131 -29.40 7.38 26.15
C ASP A 131 -29.87 8.77 26.64
N ASN A 132 -29.61 9.83 25.86
CA ASN A 132 -30.02 11.21 26.15
C ASN A 132 -30.56 11.89 24.87
N PRO A 133 -31.73 11.49 24.34
CA PRO A 133 -32.24 12.00 23.07
C PRO A 133 -32.55 13.50 23.11
N ASP A 134 -32.84 14.05 24.29
CA ASP A 134 -33.17 15.46 24.48
C ASP A 134 -31.93 16.39 24.45
N ASP A 135 -30.72 15.82 24.55
CA ASP A 135 -29.50 16.63 24.48
C ASP A 135 -29.36 17.30 23.11
N PRO A 136 -28.84 18.53 23.05
CA PRO A 136 -28.62 19.24 21.79
C PRO A 136 -27.44 18.69 20.99
N GLY A 137 -26.77 17.62 21.44
CA GLY A 137 -25.61 17.01 20.79
C GLY A 137 -24.78 16.15 21.73
N TYR A 138 -23.47 16.07 21.47
CA TYR A 138 -22.51 15.23 22.18
C TYR A 138 -21.62 16.06 23.10
N VAL A 139 -21.72 15.84 24.41
CA VAL A 139 -20.81 16.43 25.40
C VAL A 139 -19.57 15.55 25.54
N VAL A 140 -18.38 16.12 25.31
CA VAL A 140 -17.11 15.40 25.24
C VAL A 140 -16.02 16.06 26.06
N ASN A 141 -15.00 15.28 26.43
CA ASN A 141 -13.75 15.83 26.92
C ASN A 141 -13.06 16.66 25.83
N ASP A 142 -12.34 17.69 26.24
CA ASP A 142 -11.58 18.56 25.35
C ASP A 142 -10.21 17.97 24.94
N ASP A 143 -10.15 16.66 24.73
CA ASP A 143 -8.97 15.97 24.17
C ASP A 143 -9.24 15.48 22.74
N PRO A 144 -8.23 15.51 21.85
CA PRO A 144 -8.41 15.12 20.45
C PRO A 144 -8.94 13.69 20.25
N ALA A 145 -8.58 12.75 21.14
CA ALA A 145 -8.94 11.34 20.98
C ALA A 145 -10.43 11.10 21.31
N ALA A 146 -10.96 11.75 22.34
CA ALA A 146 -12.38 11.71 22.67
C ALA A 146 -13.24 12.25 21.52
N ILE A 147 -12.78 13.33 20.88
CA ILE A 147 -13.46 13.95 19.73
C ILE A 147 -13.48 13.00 18.55
N PHE A 148 -12.31 12.46 18.17
CA PHE A 148 -12.18 11.50 17.08
C PHE A 148 -13.09 10.28 17.30
N LYS A 149 -13.08 9.71 18.51
CA LYS A 149 -13.93 8.57 18.89
C LYS A 149 -15.42 8.89 18.80
N THR A 150 -15.80 10.11 19.19
CA THR A 150 -17.19 10.56 19.15
C THR A 150 -17.66 10.70 17.71
N LEU A 151 -16.86 11.35 16.85
CA LEU A 151 -17.17 11.49 15.43
C LEU A 151 -17.27 10.15 14.71
N THR A 152 -16.37 9.21 15.02
CA THR A 152 -16.40 7.85 14.48
C THR A 152 -17.75 7.17 14.70
N LYS A 153 -18.44 7.47 15.80
CA LYS A 153 -19.77 6.93 16.09
C LYS A 153 -20.88 7.80 15.51
N ALA A 154 -20.78 9.12 15.69
CA ALA A 154 -21.85 10.06 15.40
C ALA A 154 -22.12 10.25 13.90
N VAL A 155 -21.13 9.98 13.04
CA VAL A 155 -21.27 10.16 11.59
C VAL A 155 -21.14 8.86 10.79
N LEU A 156 -21.08 7.69 11.45
CA LEU A 156 -20.82 6.41 10.79
C LEU A 156 -21.84 6.09 9.69
N ASP A 157 -23.12 6.33 9.99
CA ASP A 157 -24.26 6.04 9.12
C ASP A 157 -24.82 7.30 8.45
N GLU A 158 -24.09 8.42 8.53
CA GLU A 158 -24.51 9.71 7.99
C GLU A 158 -23.93 9.94 6.59
N GLU A 159 -24.77 10.49 5.70
CA GLU A 159 -24.39 10.78 4.31
C GLU A 159 -24.07 12.27 4.12
N ASN A 160 -23.30 12.59 3.07
CA ASN A 160 -22.96 13.97 2.68
C ASN A 160 -22.60 14.86 3.89
N VAL A 161 -21.68 14.33 4.71
CA VAL A 161 -21.22 14.94 5.96
C VAL A 161 -20.19 16.02 5.65
N ILE A 162 -20.29 17.14 6.34
CA ILE A 162 -19.25 18.19 6.36
C ILE A 162 -18.85 18.42 7.81
N ILE A 163 -17.54 18.52 8.07
CA ILE A 163 -17.01 18.79 9.42
C ILE A 163 -16.42 20.19 9.46
N ASP A 164 -17.06 21.11 10.18
CA ASP A 164 -16.50 22.44 10.42
C ASP A 164 -15.49 22.43 11.58
N VAL A 165 -14.35 23.07 11.35
CA VAL A 165 -13.26 23.21 12.33
C VAL A 165 -13.05 24.67 12.78
N THR A 166 -14.05 25.53 12.60
CA THR A 166 -13.99 26.96 12.98
C THR A 166 -14.13 27.15 14.49
N GLY A 167 -15.05 26.40 15.10
CA GLY A 167 -15.41 26.55 16.51
C GLY A 167 -14.70 25.59 17.48
N GLY A 168 -14.97 25.77 18.77
CA GLY A 168 -14.46 24.92 19.84
C GLY A 168 -13.03 25.22 20.30
N LYS A 169 -12.52 24.40 21.24
CA LYS A 169 -11.12 24.50 21.69
C LYS A 169 -10.17 23.93 20.63
N LYS A 170 -8.92 24.39 20.60
CA LYS A 170 -7.89 23.91 19.64
C LYS A 170 -7.70 22.40 19.65
N SER A 171 -7.80 21.77 20.83
CA SER A 171 -7.76 20.32 20.99
C SER A 171 -8.95 19.61 20.34
N MET A 172 -10.15 20.20 20.44
CA MET A 172 -11.35 19.71 19.75
C MET A 172 -11.20 19.81 18.23
N VAL A 173 -10.75 20.98 17.76
CA VAL A 173 -10.45 21.24 16.34
C VAL A 173 -9.46 20.23 15.80
N THR A 174 -8.40 19.93 16.54
CA THR A 174 -7.38 18.95 16.13
C THR A 174 -7.98 17.55 15.98
N GLY A 175 -8.79 17.10 16.93
CA GLY A 175 -9.46 15.79 16.86
C GLY A 175 -10.41 15.68 15.66
N ALA A 176 -11.20 16.73 15.42
CA ALA A 176 -12.16 16.78 14.31
C ALA A 176 -11.47 16.85 12.95
N PHE A 177 -10.44 17.70 12.82
CA PHE A 177 -9.63 17.80 11.62
C PHE A 177 -8.97 16.47 11.28
N LEU A 178 -8.35 15.80 12.26
CA LEU A 178 -7.72 14.49 12.05
C LEU A 178 -8.72 13.43 11.62
N TYR A 179 -9.92 13.39 12.23
CA TYR A 179 -10.97 12.48 11.81
C TYR A 179 -11.39 12.74 10.37
N ALA A 180 -11.71 13.99 10.05
CA ALA A 180 -12.17 14.37 8.72
C ALA A 180 -11.11 14.07 7.65
N ALA A 181 -9.85 14.41 7.91
CA ALA A 181 -8.72 14.12 7.03
C ALA A 181 -8.54 12.61 6.79
N TYR A 182 -8.63 11.81 7.86
CA TYR A 182 -8.47 10.35 7.78
C TYR A 182 -9.66 9.66 7.09
N ALA A 183 -10.89 10.07 7.42
CA ALA A 183 -12.12 9.51 6.86
C ALA A 183 -12.42 10.02 5.44
N GLY A 184 -11.69 11.02 4.96
CA GLY A 184 -11.94 11.64 3.65
C GLY A 184 -13.21 12.49 3.62
N VAL A 185 -13.64 13.01 4.77
CA VAL A 185 -14.81 13.88 4.91
C VAL A 185 -14.39 15.33 4.63
N PRO A 186 -15.17 16.12 3.86
CA PRO A 186 -14.90 17.53 3.63
C PRO A 186 -14.71 18.31 4.93
N ILE A 187 -13.63 19.08 4.99
CA ILE A 187 -13.24 19.90 6.14
C ILE A 187 -13.65 21.33 5.87
N SER A 188 -14.64 21.87 6.58
CA SER A 188 -15.05 23.25 6.46
C SER A 188 -14.32 24.16 7.45
N TYR A 189 -14.03 25.39 7.05
CA TYR A 189 -13.50 26.43 7.92
C TYR A 189 -14.01 27.80 7.44
N VAL A 190 -14.34 28.67 8.39
CA VAL A 190 -14.68 30.07 8.13
C VAL A 190 -13.41 30.91 8.27
N ASP A 191 -12.87 31.31 7.13
CA ASP A 191 -11.74 32.22 7.05
C ASP A 191 -12.18 33.68 6.93
N PHE A 192 -11.26 34.62 7.15
CA PHE A 192 -11.52 36.06 7.04
C PHE A 192 -10.31 36.77 6.41
N ASP A 193 -10.56 37.85 5.68
CA ASP A 193 -9.46 38.72 5.21
C ASP A 193 -8.84 39.46 6.40
N ASP A 194 -7.50 39.50 6.48
CA ASP A 194 -6.74 40.26 7.49
C ASP A 194 -7.17 41.74 7.56
N LYS A 195 -7.61 42.32 6.43
CA LYS A 195 -8.11 43.70 6.34
C LYS A 195 -9.49 43.88 6.98
N ALA A 196 -10.19 42.79 7.26
CA ALA A 196 -11.50 42.76 7.89
C ALA A 196 -11.43 42.35 9.38
N TYR A 197 -10.30 42.65 10.04
CA TYR A 197 -10.12 42.41 11.47
C TYR A 197 -10.25 43.69 12.31
N SER A 198 -11.02 43.65 13.39
CA SER A 198 -11.10 44.74 14.36
C SER A 198 -10.15 44.51 15.51
N ILE A 199 -9.00 45.21 15.52
CA ILE A 199 -8.00 45.11 16.61
C ILE A 199 -8.62 45.44 17.97
N ALA A 200 -9.47 46.47 18.03
CA ALA A 200 -10.12 46.92 19.27
C ALA A 200 -11.05 45.85 19.87
N HIS A 201 -11.75 45.09 19.03
CA HIS A 201 -12.68 44.05 19.47
C HIS A 201 -12.08 42.64 19.44
N ARG A 202 -10.86 42.50 18.89
CA ARG A 202 -10.14 41.24 18.68
C ARG A 202 -10.97 40.19 17.93
N ARG A 203 -11.76 40.63 16.94
CA ARG A 203 -12.65 39.79 16.15
C ARG A 203 -12.73 40.27 14.70
N PRO A 204 -12.87 39.36 13.73
CA PRO A 204 -13.14 39.71 12.34
C PRO A 204 -14.60 40.15 12.16
N TYR A 205 -14.86 41.03 11.19
CA TYR A 205 -16.23 41.39 10.83
C TYR A 205 -16.94 40.23 10.11
N GLY A 206 -18.17 39.93 10.53
CA GLY A 206 -18.91 38.77 10.02
C GLY A 206 -19.22 38.80 8.53
N TYR A 207 -19.37 39.99 7.93
CA TYR A 207 -19.61 40.13 6.48
C TYR A 207 -18.41 39.72 5.61
N ALA A 208 -17.21 39.63 6.18
CA ALA A 208 -15.98 39.26 5.47
C ALA A 208 -15.66 37.76 5.58
N CYS A 209 -16.63 36.96 6.05
CA CYS A 209 -16.47 35.52 6.17
C CYS A 209 -16.27 34.88 4.79
N LYS A 210 -15.34 33.94 4.72
CA LYS A 210 -15.08 33.08 3.58
C LYS A 210 -15.29 31.65 4.04
N ILE A 211 -16.49 31.13 3.78
CA ILE A 211 -16.83 29.76 4.17
C ILE A 211 -16.25 28.82 3.12
N GLY A 212 -15.26 28.03 3.51
CA GLY A 212 -14.42 27.26 2.61
C GLY A 212 -14.23 25.81 3.02
N GLU A 213 -13.86 24.99 2.04
CA GLU A 213 -13.28 23.69 2.31
C GLU A 213 -11.75 23.83 2.39
N LEU A 214 -11.15 23.27 3.44
CA LEU A 214 -9.71 23.11 3.54
C LEU A 214 -9.28 21.90 2.72
N SER A 215 -8.15 22.00 2.03
CA SER A 215 -7.54 20.83 1.40
C SER A 215 -7.20 19.80 2.47
N ASN A 216 -7.40 18.52 2.14
CA ASN A 216 -7.07 17.43 3.03
C ASN A 216 -5.58 17.05 2.82
N PRO A 217 -4.65 17.43 3.73
CA PRO A 217 -3.24 17.14 3.54
C PRO A 217 -2.94 15.63 3.50
N TYR A 218 -3.75 14.80 4.15
CA TYR A 218 -3.59 13.35 4.11
C TYR A 218 -3.77 12.80 2.69
N GLN A 219 -4.69 13.39 1.91
CA GLN A 219 -4.92 13.09 0.50
C GLN A 219 -3.95 13.84 -0.42
N SER A 220 -3.73 15.14 -0.19
CA SER A 220 -2.84 15.98 -1.01
C SER A 220 -1.42 15.43 -1.07
N PHE A 221 -0.90 14.88 0.04
CA PHE A 221 0.42 14.25 0.11
C PHE A 221 0.40 12.74 -0.08
N ALA A 222 -0.75 12.14 -0.41
CA ALA A 222 -0.95 10.70 -0.61
C ALA A 222 -0.35 9.84 0.53
N LEU A 223 -0.54 10.26 1.79
CA LEU A 223 0.16 9.67 2.94
C LEU A 223 -0.24 8.20 3.15
N ARG A 224 -1.50 7.85 2.89
CA ARG A 224 -1.99 6.47 2.95
C ARG A 224 -1.36 5.59 1.87
N GLU A 225 -1.22 6.12 0.66
CA GLU A 225 -0.64 5.40 -0.47
C GLU A 225 0.83 5.10 -0.21
N TRP A 226 1.56 6.01 0.45
CA TRP A 226 2.93 5.76 0.89
C TRP A 226 3.07 4.61 1.88
N GLU A 227 2.16 4.51 2.85
CA GLU A 227 2.12 3.35 3.76
C GLU A 227 1.89 2.05 2.98
N ARG A 228 0.98 2.06 2.01
CA ARG A 228 0.70 0.90 1.15
C ARG A 228 1.89 0.53 0.27
N VAL A 229 2.60 1.52 -0.30
CA VAL A 229 3.83 1.29 -1.08
C VAL A 229 4.87 0.57 -0.24
N LYS A 230 5.11 1.05 0.98
CA LYS A 230 6.08 0.44 1.91
C LYS A 230 5.71 -1.00 2.25
N GLU A 231 4.46 -1.26 2.62
CA GLU A 231 4.02 -2.61 2.98
C GLU A 231 4.03 -3.56 1.78
N SER A 232 3.57 -3.12 0.61
CA SER A 232 3.65 -3.90 -0.63
C SER A 232 5.09 -4.20 -1.03
N TYR A 233 6.01 -3.25 -0.88
CA TYR A 233 7.43 -3.46 -1.13
C TYR A 233 8.03 -4.53 -0.22
N LYS A 234 7.76 -4.42 1.10
CA LYS A 234 8.21 -5.41 2.09
C LYS A 234 7.64 -6.81 1.83
N ALA A 235 6.44 -6.87 1.24
CA ALA A 235 5.80 -8.11 0.82
C ALA A 235 6.19 -8.59 -0.59
N TYR A 236 7.21 -7.99 -1.23
CA TYR A 236 7.66 -8.33 -2.59
C TYR A 236 6.58 -8.18 -3.68
N LYS A 237 5.56 -7.35 -3.44
CA LYS A 237 4.49 -7.04 -4.41
C LYS A 237 4.88 -5.86 -5.28
N PHE A 238 5.96 -6.00 -6.04
CA PHE A 238 6.56 -4.90 -6.80
C PHE A 238 5.62 -4.32 -7.88
N ARG A 239 4.75 -5.14 -8.46
CA ARG A 239 3.72 -4.65 -9.40
C ARG A 239 2.75 -3.68 -8.72
N ASP A 240 2.20 -4.05 -7.55
CA ASP A 240 1.31 -3.18 -6.77
C ASP A 240 2.01 -1.86 -6.40
N VAL A 241 3.31 -1.92 -6.09
CA VAL A 241 4.11 -0.72 -5.81
C VAL A 241 4.17 0.18 -7.04
N LEU A 242 4.45 -0.36 -8.23
CA LEU A 242 4.45 0.43 -9.47
C LEU A 242 3.08 1.05 -9.74
N GLU A 243 2.00 0.29 -9.58
CA GLU A 243 0.64 0.80 -9.78
C GLU A 243 0.31 1.97 -8.84
N LEU A 244 0.73 1.89 -7.57
CA LEU A 244 0.54 2.99 -6.61
C LEU A 244 1.39 4.23 -6.94
N LEU A 245 2.62 4.02 -7.41
CA LEU A 245 3.54 5.10 -7.75
C LEU A 245 3.14 5.83 -9.04
N VAL A 246 2.82 5.08 -10.10
CA VAL A 246 2.68 5.62 -11.46
C VAL A 246 1.35 5.31 -12.16
N GLY A 247 0.44 4.56 -11.55
CA GLY A 247 -0.85 4.21 -12.13
C GLY A 247 -0.81 2.97 -13.01
N GLN A 248 -1.97 2.53 -13.50
CA GLN A 248 -2.13 1.27 -14.25
C GLN A 248 -1.91 1.41 -15.76
N ASN A 249 -1.79 2.62 -16.31
CA ASN A 249 -1.82 2.85 -17.75
C ASN A 249 -0.64 3.67 -18.26
N GLU A 250 -0.02 3.20 -19.36
CA GLU A 250 0.86 4.00 -20.25
C GLU A 250 0.14 5.21 -20.91
N LYS A 251 -1.17 5.38 -20.67
CA LYS A 251 -2.04 6.41 -21.24
C LYS A 251 -2.06 7.75 -20.49
N GLY A 252 -1.15 7.97 -19.54
CA GLY A 252 -0.92 9.30 -18.96
C GLY A 252 -1.73 9.63 -17.70
N ASP A 253 -2.41 8.66 -17.08
CA ASP A 253 -2.93 8.83 -15.73
C ASP A 253 -1.79 8.61 -14.73
N ASN A 254 -1.10 9.70 -14.38
CA ASN A 254 -0.10 9.72 -13.32
C ASN A 254 -0.67 9.10 -12.03
N GLY A 255 0.05 8.13 -11.46
CA GLY A 255 -0.30 7.49 -10.19
C GLY A 255 -0.53 8.50 -9.06
N THR A 256 -1.29 8.11 -8.03
CA THR A 256 -1.70 9.02 -6.94
C THR A 256 -0.51 9.70 -6.27
N ILE A 257 0.61 8.98 -6.09
CA ILE A 257 1.82 9.51 -5.46
C ILE A 257 2.57 10.47 -6.37
N ILE A 258 2.82 10.11 -7.64
CA ILE A 258 3.60 11.00 -8.52
C ILE A 258 2.86 12.32 -8.75
N ARG A 259 1.52 12.28 -8.91
CA ARG A 259 0.68 13.48 -9.02
C ARG A 259 0.77 14.36 -7.77
N ALA A 260 0.63 13.75 -6.59
CA ALA A 260 0.76 14.46 -5.31
C ALA A 260 2.12 15.16 -5.17
N LEU A 261 3.20 14.49 -5.59
CA LEU A 261 4.54 15.07 -5.50
C LEU A 261 4.78 16.14 -6.57
N GLU A 262 4.30 15.98 -7.79
CA GLU A 262 4.40 17.02 -8.82
C GLU A 262 3.73 18.33 -8.37
N GLU A 263 2.58 18.23 -7.70
CA GLU A 263 1.81 19.38 -7.22
C GLU A 263 2.40 20.01 -5.96
N TYR A 264 2.74 19.20 -4.95
CA TYR A 264 3.08 19.73 -3.61
C TYR A 264 4.57 19.64 -3.25
N LEU A 265 5.35 18.78 -3.91
CA LEU A 265 6.76 18.53 -3.60
C LEU A 265 7.59 18.28 -4.88
N PRO A 266 7.65 19.22 -5.84
CA PRO A 266 8.23 18.97 -7.17
C PRO A 266 9.72 18.55 -7.13
N GLY A 267 10.46 18.95 -6.09
CA GLY A 267 11.84 18.51 -5.87
C GLY A 267 12.00 17.00 -5.61
N ALA A 268 10.94 16.30 -5.23
CA ALA A 268 10.95 14.86 -4.92
C ALA A 268 10.78 13.96 -6.16
N VAL A 269 10.33 14.51 -7.30
CA VAL A 269 9.98 13.75 -8.50
C VAL A 269 11.17 12.94 -9.04
N GLY A 270 12.38 13.51 -8.97
CA GLY A 270 13.61 12.81 -9.35
C GLY A 270 13.85 11.53 -8.54
N GLY A 271 13.54 11.55 -7.24
CA GLY A 271 13.68 10.39 -6.38
C GLY A 271 12.67 9.29 -6.67
N ILE A 272 11.43 9.65 -7.00
CA ILE A 272 10.40 8.68 -7.43
C ILE A 272 10.78 8.02 -8.75
N ASN A 273 11.29 8.80 -9.71
CA ASN A 273 11.71 8.23 -10.98
C ASN A 273 12.86 7.22 -10.82
N LYS A 274 13.77 7.46 -9.86
CA LYS A 274 14.79 6.47 -9.48
C LYS A 274 14.16 5.22 -8.86
N MET A 275 13.27 5.41 -7.88
CA MET A 275 12.57 4.30 -7.22
C MET A 275 11.79 3.45 -8.22
N LYS A 276 11.04 4.07 -9.14
CA LYS A 276 10.27 3.39 -10.19
C LYS A 276 11.12 2.41 -10.99
N GLU A 277 12.31 2.82 -11.42
CA GLU A 277 13.21 1.96 -12.22
C GLU A 277 13.73 0.78 -11.38
N VAL A 278 14.08 1.02 -10.11
CA VAL A 278 14.53 -0.04 -9.20
C VAL A 278 13.39 -1.03 -8.92
N ILE A 279 12.16 -0.55 -8.68
CA ILE A 279 11.01 -1.43 -8.48
C ILE A 279 10.68 -2.21 -9.75
N ALA A 280 10.76 -1.58 -10.94
CA ALA A 280 10.54 -2.26 -12.21
C ALA A 280 11.56 -3.40 -12.44
N LEU A 281 12.82 -3.18 -12.09
CA LEU A 281 13.84 -4.23 -12.09
C LEU A 281 13.44 -5.39 -11.18
N TYR A 282 13.02 -5.08 -9.95
CA TYR A 282 12.61 -6.09 -8.98
C TYR A 282 11.36 -6.86 -9.41
N GLU A 283 10.40 -6.21 -10.07
CA GLU A 283 9.21 -6.88 -10.64
C GLU A 283 9.60 -7.92 -11.68
N LYS A 284 10.52 -7.57 -12.60
CA LYS A 284 11.05 -8.49 -13.60
C LYS A 284 11.84 -9.64 -12.99
N TRP A 285 12.74 -9.33 -12.06
CA TRP A 285 13.57 -10.31 -11.37
C TRP A 285 12.71 -11.29 -10.57
N ASP A 286 11.82 -10.81 -9.72
CA ASP A 286 10.93 -11.67 -8.92
C ASP A 286 9.89 -12.38 -9.80
N GLY A 287 9.65 -11.90 -11.02
CA GLY A 287 8.92 -12.60 -12.08
C GLY A 287 9.70 -13.78 -12.71
N GLY A 288 11.03 -13.79 -12.63
CA GLY A 288 11.92 -14.73 -13.33
C GLY A 288 12.32 -14.30 -14.74
N ASP A 289 12.05 -13.04 -15.11
CA ASP A 289 12.50 -12.41 -16.35
C ASP A 289 13.88 -11.76 -16.13
N PHE A 290 14.92 -12.58 -16.04
CA PHE A 290 16.28 -12.09 -15.78
C PHE A 290 16.83 -11.22 -16.92
N ASN A 291 16.39 -11.44 -18.16
CA ASN A 291 16.78 -10.62 -19.30
C ASN A 291 16.17 -9.21 -19.19
N GLY A 292 14.86 -9.11 -18.95
CA GLY A 292 14.19 -7.82 -18.73
C GLY A 292 14.74 -7.09 -17.51
N ALA A 293 15.02 -7.81 -16.42
CA ALA A 293 15.63 -7.24 -15.22
C ALA A 293 17.03 -6.66 -15.52
N ALA A 294 17.86 -7.36 -16.31
CA ALA A 294 19.20 -6.91 -16.67
C ALA A 294 19.19 -5.69 -17.60
N GLU A 295 18.23 -5.61 -18.51
CA GLU A 295 18.03 -4.44 -19.36
C GLU A 295 17.70 -3.19 -18.52
N ILE A 296 16.79 -3.33 -17.54
CA ILE A 296 16.46 -2.25 -16.60
C ILE A 296 17.68 -1.92 -15.72
N ALA A 297 18.46 -2.92 -15.30
CA ALA A 297 19.65 -2.72 -14.47
C ALA A 297 20.67 -1.80 -15.13
N GLY A 298 20.83 -1.87 -16.45
CA GLY A 298 21.66 -0.94 -17.21
C GLY A 298 21.24 0.52 -17.00
N ARG A 299 19.93 0.81 -17.11
CA ARG A 299 19.37 2.16 -16.90
C ARG A 299 19.43 2.60 -15.44
N VAL A 300 19.22 1.67 -14.51
CA VAL A 300 19.30 1.94 -13.07
C VAL A 300 20.72 2.34 -12.69
N LYS A 301 21.74 1.68 -13.24
CA LYS A 301 23.16 1.98 -12.96
C LYS A 301 23.53 3.43 -13.29
N ASP A 302 22.96 4.00 -14.35
CA ASP A 302 23.21 5.40 -14.73
C ASP A 302 22.56 6.39 -13.76
N LYS A 303 21.41 6.03 -13.17
CA LYS A 303 20.60 6.91 -12.31
C LYS A 303 20.88 6.73 -10.81
N VAL A 304 21.29 5.53 -10.42
CA VAL A 304 21.53 5.06 -9.05
C VAL A 304 22.79 4.18 -9.03
N PRO A 305 24.01 4.77 -9.18
CA PRO A 305 25.26 4.02 -9.35
C PRO A 305 25.61 3.08 -8.19
N GLU A 306 25.15 3.40 -6.97
CA GLU A 306 25.41 2.63 -5.76
C GLU A 306 24.50 1.39 -5.64
N PHE A 307 23.43 1.31 -6.45
CA PHE A 307 22.52 0.17 -6.44
C PHE A 307 23.18 -1.07 -7.02
N LYS A 308 23.10 -2.17 -6.27
CA LYS A 308 23.55 -3.50 -6.72
C LYS A 308 22.33 -4.38 -6.97
N PRO A 309 22.08 -4.82 -8.22
CA PRO A 309 21.00 -5.76 -8.48
C PRO A 309 21.30 -7.13 -7.86
N PRO A 310 20.28 -7.99 -7.66
CA PRO A 310 20.48 -9.39 -7.27
C PRO A 310 21.44 -10.11 -8.22
N ASP A 311 22.23 -11.05 -7.70
CA ASP A 311 23.29 -11.72 -8.47
C ASP A 311 22.72 -12.47 -9.67
N ALA A 312 21.51 -13.03 -9.55
CA ALA A 312 20.82 -13.69 -10.65
C ALA A 312 20.61 -12.77 -11.86
N VAL A 313 20.33 -11.48 -11.65
CA VAL A 313 20.18 -10.51 -12.72
C VAL A 313 21.51 -10.33 -13.47
N SER A 314 22.62 -10.22 -12.75
CA SER A 314 23.94 -10.01 -13.35
C SER A 314 24.52 -11.29 -13.99
N CYS A 315 24.31 -12.44 -13.37
CA CYS A 315 24.86 -13.73 -13.80
C CYS A 315 24.08 -14.36 -14.97
N LEU A 316 22.75 -14.19 -14.99
CA LEU A 316 21.85 -14.84 -15.94
C LEU A 316 21.32 -13.87 -17.01
N GLY A 317 21.36 -12.56 -16.75
CA GLY A 317 20.89 -11.53 -17.67
C GLY A 317 21.54 -11.58 -19.06
N GLY A 318 20.73 -11.42 -20.10
CA GLY A 318 21.15 -11.45 -21.50
C GLY A 318 21.49 -12.86 -22.02
N LYS A 319 21.33 -13.90 -21.19
CA LYS A 319 21.61 -15.30 -21.51
C LYS A 319 20.46 -16.23 -21.13
N TRP A 320 19.46 -15.72 -20.41
CA TRP A 320 18.37 -16.53 -19.91
C TRP A 320 17.41 -16.88 -21.04
N CYS A 321 16.84 -18.09 -20.98
CA CYS A 321 15.89 -18.55 -21.99
C CYS A 321 14.71 -17.59 -22.12
N SER A 322 14.48 -17.11 -23.33
CA SER A 322 13.31 -16.30 -23.69
C SER A 322 12.37 -17.13 -24.57
N VAL A 323 11.06 -16.89 -24.45
CA VAL A 323 10.07 -17.53 -25.34
C VAL A 323 9.54 -16.45 -26.26
N VAL A 324 9.71 -16.63 -27.57
CA VAL A 324 9.07 -15.74 -28.54
C VAL A 324 7.59 -16.10 -28.61
N PRO A 325 6.66 -15.15 -28.34
CA PRO A 325 5.23 -15.43 -28.35
C PRO A 325 4.73 -16.01 -29.68
N ALA A 326 5.34 -15.57 -30.79
CA ALA A 326 5.09 -16.13 -32.11
C ALA A 326 5.92 -17.40 -32.33
N GLY A 327 5.27 -18.56 -32.16
CA GLY A 327 5.81 -19.86 -32.58
C GLY A 327 6.38 -20.76 -31.48
N PHE A 328 6.24 -20.39 -30.19
CA PHE A 328 6.65 -21.21 -29.03
C PHE A 328 8.10 -21.71 -29.10
N LYS A 329 8.98 -20.93 -29.74
CA LYS A 329 10.41 -21.25 -29.80
C LYS A 329 11.12 -20.62 -28.62
N PHE A 330 11.90 -21.44 -27.92
CA PHE A 330 12.87 -20.96 -26.95
C PHE A 330 14.03 -20.32 -27.73
N MET A 331 14.37 -19.08 -27.37
CA MET A 331 15.58 -18.40 -27.82
C MET A 331 16.50 -18.17 -26.62
N ASP A 332 17.78 -17.92 -26.91
CA ASP A 332 18.80 -17.53 -25.93
C ASP A 332 18.95 -18.54 -24.79
N SER A 333 19.60 -19.67 -25.04
CA SER A 333 19.79 -20.71 -24.04
C SER A 333 21.19 -20.66 -23.41
N ILE A 334 21.28 -20.90 -22.10
CA ILE A 334 22.58 -21.03 -21.43
C ILE A 334 23.20 -22.37 -21.84
N GLU A 335 24.21 -22.32 -22.72
CA GLU A 335 25.05 -23.48 -23.00
C GLU A 335 25.63 -24.04 -21.70
N ASN A 336 25.55 -25.36 -21.54
CA ASN A 336 26.13 -26.08 -20.41
C ASN A 336 25.57 -25.69 -19.03
N PHE A 337 24.31 -25.24 -18.95
CA PHE A 337 23.69 -24.81 -17.68
C PHE A 337 23.88 -25.81 -16.52
N TYR A 338 23.71 -27.11 -16.79
CA TYR A 338 23.78 -28.17 -15.79
C TYR A 338 25.20 -28.53 -15.31
N ASP A 339 26.26 -27.93 -15.87
CA ASP A 339 27.65 -28.31 -15.61
C ASP A 339 28.24 -27.81 -14.27
N ASP A 340 27.45 -27.81 -13.17
CA ASP A 340 27.86 -27.25 -11.86
C ASP A 340 28.50 -25.86 -11.97
N SER A 341 27.98 -25.07 -12.93
CA SER A 341 28.45 -23.71 -13.19
C SER A 341 27.95 -22.76 -12.11
N GLU A 342 28.69 -21.67 -11.87
CA GLU A 342 28.25 -20.58 -11.00
C GLU A 342 26.81 -20.12 -11.32
N ARG A 343 26.41 -20.15 -12.60
CA ARG A 343 25.05 -19.80 -13.06
C ARG A 343 23.98 -20.71 -12.48
N LEU A 344 24.22 -22.01 -12.46
CA LEU A 344 23.31 -22.97 -11.83
C LEU A 344 23.19 -22.67 -10.34
N ARG A 345 24.31 -22.42 -9.66
CA ARG A 345 24.31 -22.15 -8.21
C ARG A 345 23.55 -20.87 -7.87
N VAL A 346 23.79 -19.80 -8.62
CA VAL A 346 23.08 -18.52 -8.49
C VAL A 346 21.59 -18.69 -8.76
N TYR A 347 21.21 -19.38 -9.85
CA TYR A 347 19.81 -19.65 -10.17
C TYR A 347 19.10 -20.44 -9.07
N VAL A 348 19.70 -21.56 -8.62
CA VAL A 348 19.09 -22.40 -7.58
C VAL A 348 18.98 -21.65 -6.26
N PHE A 349 19.99 -20.85 -5.90
CA PHE A 349 19.95 -20.01 -4.72
C PHE A 349 18.84 -18.96 -4.78
N ASP A 350 18.71 -18.29 -5.94
CA ASP A 350 17.69 -17.27 -6.16
C ASP A 350 16.27 -17.83 -6.11
N GLU A 351 16.01 -18.95 -6.80
CA GLU A 351 14.70 -19.62 -6.75
C GLU A 351 14.40 -20.20 -5.36
N LEU A 352 15.39 -20.69 -4.61
CA LEU A 352 15.21 -21.07 -3.19
C LEU A 352 14.68 -19.90 -2.36
N LYS A 353 15.24 -18.70 -2.54
CA LYS A 353 14.78 -17.48 -1.86
C LYS A 353 13.39 -17.08 -2.34
N ARG A 354 13.12 -17.14 -3.63
CA ARG A 354 11.79 -16.87 -4.20
C ARG A 354 10.71 -17.80 -3.63
N ILE A 355 10.98 -19.11 -3.54
CA ILE A 355 10.06 -20.07 -2.93
C ILE A 355 9.79 -19.70 -1.47
N ALA A 356 10.82 -19.33 -0.71
CA ALA A 356 10.64 -18.86 0.67
C ALA A 356 9.77 -17.59 0.74
N ARG A 357 9.94 -16.64 -0.19
CA ARG A 357 9.09 -15.44 -0.26
C ARG A 357 7.63 -15.77 -0.55
N LEU A 358 7.37 -16.69 -1.49
CA LEU A 358 6.02 -17.15 -1.80
C LEU A 358 5.31 -17.72 -0.57
N ILE A 359 6.03 -18.42 0.30
CA ILE A 359 5.51 -18.98 1.56
C ILE A 359 5.29 -17.88 2.59
N CYS A 360 6.30 -17.05 2.86
CA CYS A 360 6.32 -16.12 3.98
C CYS A 360 5.47 -14.86 3.74
N TYR A 361 5.44 -14.35 2.51
CA TYR A 361 4.83 -13.05 2.20
C TYR A 361 3.57 -13.17 1.33
N ASN A 362 3.59 -14.06 0.33
CA ASN A 362 2.49 -14.16 -0.63
C ASN A 362 1.42 -15.19 -0.24
N GLN A 363 1.75 -16.13 0.66
CA GLN A 363 0.92 -17.29 1.01
C GLN A 363 0.53 -18.15 -0.20
N ASP A 364 1.36 -18.14 -1.26
CA ASP A 364 1.16 -18.96 -2.46
C ASP A 364 1.89 -20.30 -2.31
N TYR A 365 1.34 -21.14 -1.43
CA TYR A 365 1.91 -22.43 -1.06
C TYR A 365 1.96 -23.42 -2.22
N ARG A 366 1.01 -23.33 -3.15
CA ARG A 366 0.93 -24.20 -4.32
C ARG A 366 2.03 -23.90 -5.32
N SER A 367 2.24 -22.62 -5.66
CA SER A 367 3.35 -22.23 -6.52
C SER A 367 4.69 -22.55 -5.86
N ALA A 368 4.84 -22.31 -4.56
CA ALA A 368 6.04 -22.66 -3.80
C ALA A 368 6.37 -24.16 -3.90
N PHE A 369 5.37 -25.03 -3.67
CA PHE A 369 5.56 -26.49 -3.73
C PHE A 369 5.94 -26.97 -5.13
N ILE A 370 5.22 -26.53 -6.17
CA ILE A 370 5.49 -26.93 -7.55
C ILE A 370 6.90 -26.49 -7.96
N ARG A 371 7.29 -25.25 -7.63
CA ARG A 371 8.64 -24.73 -7.89
C ARG A 371 9.71 -25.52 -7.15
N ALA A 372 9.49 -25.86 -5.89
CA ALA A 372 10.43 -26.67 -5.12
C ALA A 372 10.69 -28.03 -5.78
N GLY A 373 9.63 -28.69 -6.25
CA GLY A 373 9.74 -29.94 -6.98
C GLY A 373 10.50 -29.77 -8.30
N SER A 374 10.11 -28.82 -9.14
CA SER A 374 10.77 -28.56 -10.43
C SER A 374 12.25 -28.18 -10.28
N LEU A 375 12.60 -27.36 -9.28
CA LEU A 375 13.99 -27.00 -9.03
C LEU A 375 14.81 -28.19 -8.50
N SER A 376 14.17 -29.08 -7.73
CA SER A 376 14.82 -30.33 -7.31
C SER A 376 15.20 -31.19 -8.53
N GLU A 377 14.35 -31.24 -9.56
CA GLU A 377 14.68 -31.94 -10.81
C GLU A 377 15.88 -31.33 -11.52
N VAL A 378 15.96 -29.99 -11.59
CA VAL A 378 17.11 -29.26 -12.16
C VAL A 378 18.42 -29.67 -11.48
N ILE A 379 18.44 -29.74 -10.14
CA ILE A 379 19.62 -30.17 -9.37
C ILE A 379 19.97 -31.64 -9.67
N MET A 380 18.98 -32.51 -9.82
CA MET A 380 19.20 -33.92 -10.15
C MET A 380 19.83 -34.11 -11.53
N LEU A 381 19.45 -33.29 -12.51
CA LEU A 381 20.10 -33.28 -13.83
C LEU A 381 21.56 -32.82 -13.75
N ALA A 382 21.86 -31.80 -12.93
CA ALA A 382 23.24 -31.39 -12.70
C ALA A 382 24.08 -32.48 -12.02
N ARG A 383 23.51 -33.23 -11.07
CA ARG A 383 24.16 -34.43 -10.50
C ARG A 383 24.48 -35.48 -11.54
N LEU A 384 23.55 -35.71 -12.47
CA LEU A 384 23.75 -36.67 -13.56
C LEU A 384 24.94 -36.26 -14.44
N VAL A 385 25.02 -34.98 -14.82
CA VAL A 385 26.15 -34.45 -15.61
C VAL A 385 27.47 -34.60 -14.86
N LYS A 386 27.48 -34.37 -13.54
CA LYS A 386 28.67 -34.51 -12.69
C LYS A 386 29.23 -35.93 -12.62
N LEU A 387 28.45 -36.96 -13.00
CA LEU A 387 28.93 -38.35 -13.11
C LEU A 387 29.74 -38.62 -14.39
N ALA A 388 29.63 -37.76 -15.41
CA ALA A 388 30.39 -37.90 -16.65
C ALA A 388 31.79 -37.29 -16.47
N GLU A 389 32.77 -38.11 -16.09
CA GLU A 389 34.15 -37.67 -15.86
C GLU A 389 34.89 -37.33 -17.16
N LYS A 390 34.59 -38.06 -18.25
CA LYS A 390 35.19 -37.79 -19.56
C LYS A 390 34.57 -36.56 -20.17
N LYS A 391 35.42 -35.66 -20.67
CA LYS A 391 35.00 -34.39 -21.27
C LYS A 391 34.03 -34.61 -22.43
N GLU A 392 34.29 -35.58 -23.29
CA GLU A 392 33.47 -35.87 -24.48
C GLU A 392 32.09 -36.41 -24.10
N ASP A 393 32.03 -37.34 -23.13
CA ASP A 393 30.77 -37.90 -22.63
C ASP A 393 29.92 -36.82 -21.97
N LYS A 394 30.58 -35.93 -21.22
CA LYS A 394 29.95 -34.80 -20.53
C LYS A 394 29.39 -33.77 -21.50
N GLU A 395 30.16 -33.38 -22.52
CA GLU A 395 29.71 -32.47 -23.58
C GLU A 395 28.54 -33.08 -24.37
N ALA A 396 28.61 -34.37 -24.70
CA ALA A 396 27.52 -35.07 -25.37
C ALA A 396 26.25 -35.11 -24.50
N LEU A 397 26.38 -35.34 -23.19
CA LEU A 397 25.26 -35.36 -22.26
C LEU A 397 24.64 -33.96 -22.08
N LEU A 398 25.47 -32.93 -21.94
CA LEU A 398 25.02 -31.53 -21.85
C LEU A 398 24.26 -31.12 -23.10
N LYS A 399 24.79 -31.46 -24.28
CA LYS A 399 24.11 -31.22 -25.56
C LYS A 399 22.78 -31.93 -25.64
N ALA A 400 22.71 -33.20 -25.24
CA ALA A 400 21.45 -33.97 -25.24
C ALA A 400 20.40 -33.38 -24.28
N LEU A 401 20.81 -32.90 -23.11
CA LEU A 401 19.90 -32.22 -22.16
C LEU A 401 19.45 -30.84 -22.64
N HIS A 402 20.21 -30.22 -23.54
CA HIS A 402 19.91 -28.92 -24.11
C HIS A 402 18.98 -29.02 -25.34
N ASP A 403 19.33 -29.89 -26.28
CA ASP A 403 18.64 -30.05 -27.56
C ASP A 403 17.41 -30.97 -27.45
N GLY A 404 17.38 -31.85 -26.43
CA GLY A 404 16.44 -32.95 -26.31
C GLY A 404 15.52 -32.88 -25.09
N MET A 405 14.80 -33.98 -24.85
CA MET A 405 13.95 -34.13 -23.68
C MET A 405 14.79 -34.54 -22.46
N THR A 406 14.52 -33.95 -21.31
CA THR A 406 15.19 -34.37 -20.08
C THR A 406 14.66 -35.74 -19.61
N PRO A 407 15.48 -36.57 -18.94
CA PRO A 407 14.99 -37.81 -18.34
C PRO A 407 13.96 -37.51 -17.25
N ALA A 408 13.00 -38.43 -17.07
CA ALA A 408 12.07 -38.35 -15.95
C ALA A 408 12.84 -38.34 -14.62
N ALA A 409 12.54 -37.40 -13.72
CA ALA A 409 13.26 -37.25 -12.47
C ALA A 409 13.28 -38.52 -11.63
N SER A 410 12.18 -39.28 -11.60
CA SER A 410 12.13 -40.56 -10.89
C SER A 410 13.15 -41.58 -11.38
N SER A 411 13.48 -41.58 -12.68
CA SER A 411 14.53 -42.42 -13.24
C SER A 411 15.91 -41.99 -12.78
N VAL A 412 16.15 -40.67 -12.67
CA VAL A 412 17.42 -40.12 -12.16
C VAL A 412 17.60 -40.45 -10.68
N TYR A 413 16.56 -40.27 -9.85
CA TYR A 413 16.60 -40.67 -8.42
C TYR A 413 16.93 -42.17 -8.27
N ARG A 414 16.22 -43.04 -9.00
CA ARG A 414 16.48 -44.48 -8.96
C ARG A 414 17.91 -44.83 -9.40
N LEU A 415 18.44 -44.15 -10.42
CA LEU A 415 19.82 -44.33 -10.86
C LEU A 415 20.81 -43.99 -9.73
N LEU A 416 20.69 -42.80 -9.14
CA LEU A 416 21.62 -42.31 -8.11
C LEU A 416 21.51 -43.07 -6.78
N LEU A 417 20.40 -43.75 -6.53
CA LEU A 417 20.17 -44.60 -5.36
C LEU A 417 20.60 -46.07 -5.54
N LYS A 418 21.00 -46.48 -6.75
CA LYS A 418 21.54 -47.82 -6.97
C LYS A 418 22.90 -47.99 -6.28
N ASN A 419 23.30 -49.25 -6.12
CA ASN A 419 24.64 -49.59 -5.64
C ASN A 419 25.71 -49.01 -6.58
N PRO A 420 26.90 -48.67 -6.04
CA PRO A 420 28.05 -48.22 -6.83
C PRO A 420 28.37 -49.15 -8.01
N GLY A 421 29.04 -48.60 -9.01
CA GLY A 421 29.44 -49.31 -10.22
C GLY A 421 29.03 -48.60 -11.51
N SER A 422 29.59 -49.05 -12.62
CA SER A 422 29.31 -48.54 -13.96
C SER A 422 27.82 -48.58 -14.30
N LYS A 423 27.29 -47.46 -14.77
CA LYS A 423 25.91 -47.28 -15.22
C LYS A 423 25.88 -46.88 -16.69
N LYS A 424 24.94 -47.45 -17.44
CA LYS A 424 24.73 -47.11 -18.85
C LYS A 424 23.64 -46.06 -19.02
N ILE A 425 23.93 -45.02 -19.79
CA ILE A 425 22.98 -44.01 -20.25
C ILE A 425 22.87 -44.16 -21.77
N GLY A 426 21.66 -44.11 -22.31
CA GLY A 426 21.44 -44.21 -23.76
C GLY A 426 20.03 -43.84 -24.18
N SER A 427 19.76 -43.86 -25.48
CA SER A 427 18.51 -43.30 -26.03
C SER A 427 17.31 -44.24 -25.87
N GLU A 428 17.59 -45.55 -25.85
CA GLU A 428 16.58 -46.60 -25.76
C GLU A 428 16.72 -47.39 -24.46
N LYS A 429 15.63 -48.04 -24.03
CA LYS A 429 15.64 -48.88 -22.83
C LYS A 429 16.52 -50.12 -22.99
N GLU A 430 16.52 -50.69 -24.19
CA GLU A 430 17.34 -51.83 -24.60
C GLU A 430 18.18 -51.38 -25.79
N SER A 431 19.50 -51.46 -25.68
CA SER A 431 20.42 -51.19 -26.79
C SER A 431 21.11 -52.49 -27.21
N PRO A 432 21.76 -52.55 -28.39
CA PRO A 432 22.54 -53.71 -28.82
C PRO A 432 23.64 -54.12 -27.81
N SER A 433 24.05 -53.19 -26.94
CA SER A 433 25.04 -53.44 -25.89
C SER A 433 24.44 -53.93 -24.56
N GLY A 434 23.11 -53.98 -24.43
CA GLY A 434 22.38 -54.37 -23.23
C GLY A 434 21.37 -53.32 -22.74
N LYS A 435 20.78 -53.56 -21.57
CA LYS A 435 19.79 -52.66 -20.97
C LYS A 435 20.45 -51.39 -20.42
N ASN A 436 19.92 -50.22 -20.76
CA ASN A 436 20.36 -48.94 -20.21
C ASN A 436 19.79 -48.73 -18.80
N ASP A 437 20.62 -48.21 -17.89
CA ASP A 437 20.20 -47.91 -16.51
C ASP A 437 19.36 -46.64 -16.43
N LEU A 438 19.62 -45.70 -17.34
CA LEU A 438 18.85 -44.48 -17.57
C LEU A 438 18.70 -44.29 -19.08
N TYR A 439 17.50 -43.93 -19.52
CA TYR A 439 17.25 -43.65 -20.93
C TYR A 439 16.33 -42.46 -21.11
N PHE A 440 16.56 -41.69 -22.17
CA PHE A 440 15.73 -40.58 -22.60
C PHE A 440 16.00 -40.23 -24.06
N THR A 441 15.04 -39.60 -24.73
CA THR A 441 15.14 -39.26 -26.15
C THR A 441 16.34 -38.35 -26.41
N GLY A 442 17.23 -38.79 -27.32
CA GLY A 442 18.44 -38.04 -27.69
C GLY A 442 19.63 -38.23 -26.75
N ALA A 443 19.51 -39.07 -25.72
CA ALA A 443 20.63 -39.37 -24.81
C ALA A 443 21.82 -39.99 -25.55
N PRO A 444 23.07 -39.63 -25.20
CA PRO A 444 24.25 -40.26 -25.76
C PRO A 444 24.46 -41.64 -25.15
N GLU A 445 25.07 -42.57 -25.90
CA GLU A 445 25.44 -43.90 -25.41
C GLU A 445 26.76 -43.81 -24.63
N ILE A 446 26.67 -43.60 -23.31
CA ILE A 446 27.82 -43.39 -22.43
C ILE A 446 27.77 -44.31 -21.20
N LYS A 447 28.94 -44.53 -20.60
CA LYS A 447 29.08 -45.21 -19.31
C LYS A 447 29.58 -44.23 -18.27
N VAL A 448 28.82 -44.06 -17.19
CA VAL A 448 29.19 -43.23 -16.04
C VAL A 448 29.49 -44.11 -14.84
N GLU A 449 30.41 -43.68 -13.98
CA GLU A 449 30.78 -44.46 -12.80
C GLU A 449 30.10 -43.86 -11.55
N LEU A 450 29.27 -44.67 -10.88
CA LEU A 450 28.68 -44.26 -9.61
C LEU A 450 29.61 -44.70 -8.48
N THR A 451 30.41 -43.78 -7.94
CA THR A 451 31.39 -44.09 -6.88
C THR A 451 30.75 -44.30 -5.52
N LYS A 452 29.64 -43.60 -5.25
CA LYS A 452 28.86 -43.72 -4.01
C LYS A 452 27.37 -43.61 -4.31
N LYS A 453 26.56 -44.30 -3.50
CA LYS A 453 25.11 -44.10 -3.50
C LYS A 453 24.81 -42.69 -2.99
N MET A 454 23.83 -42.01 -3.60
CA MET A 454 23.31 -40.75 -3.07
C MET A 454 22.67 -40.97 -1.69
N ASN A 455 23.00 -40.11 -0.73
CA ASN A 455 22.38 -40.15 0.59
C ASN A 455 20.88 -39.91 0.47
N ALA A 456 20.10 -40.57 1.33
CA ALA A 456 18.67 -40.30 1.47
C ALA A 456 18.44 -39.04 2.33
N TRP A 457 19.02 -37.92 1.91
CA TRP A 457 19.08 -36.66 2.68
C TRP A 457 17.71 -36.10 3.07
N TRP A 458 16.65 -36.50 2.37
CA TRP A 458 15.29 -36.08 2.70
C TRP A 458 14.79 -36.67 4.02
N LYS A 459 15.34 -37.79 4.48
CA LYS A 459 14.95 -38.44 5.74
C LYS A 459 15.21 -37.56 6.97
N ASP A 460 16.32 -36.84 6.93
CA ASP A 460 16.75 -36.00 8.05
C ASP A 460 16.32 -34.53 7.86
N GLY A 461 16.03 -34.13 6.62
CA GLY A 461 15.69 -32.76 6.25
C GLY A 461 14.19 -32.47 6.15
N THR A 462 13.32 -33.47 6.24
CA THR A 462 11.87 -33.30 6.05
C THR A 462 11.05 -34.02 7.11
N SER A 463 9.79 -33.63 7.24
CA SER A 463 8.82 -34.19 8.18
C SER A 463 7.76 -35.03 7.47
N ILE A 464 7.37 -34.65 6.26
CA ILE A 464 6.32 -35.32 5.46
C ILE A 464 6.96 -36.34 4.51
N PHE A 465 8.10 -35.99 3.93
CA PHE A 465 8.79 -36.82 2.93
C PHE A 465 9.95 -37.63 3.51
N ASN A 466 9.93 -37.97 4.80
CA ASN A 466 11.06 -38.59 5.52
C ASN A 466 11.18 -40.12 5.38
N ALA A 467 10.31 -40.76 4.59
CA ALA A 467 10.35 -42.20 4.34
C ALA A 467 11.47 -42.61 3.35
N ASP A 468 11.75 -43.91 3.25
CA ASP A 468 12.72 -44.48 2.29
C ASP A 468 12.43 -44.09 0.83
N ASP A 469 11.16 -44.00 0.48
CA ASP A 469 10.63 -43.60 -0.82
C ASP A 469 10.05 -42.18 -0.80
N GLY A 470 10.42 -41.36 0.19
CA GLY A 470 9.92 -39.99 0.35
C GLY A 470 10.09 -39.12 -0.90
N TRP A 471 11.19 -39.29 -1.63
CA TRP A 471 11.42 -38.63 -2.92
C TRP A 471 10.37 -39.00 -3.99
N ASP A 472 9.91 -40.26 -4.02
CA ASP A 472 8.93 -40.73 -5.01
C ASP A 472 7.54 -40.19 -4.66
N SER A 473 7.21 -40.16 -3.37
CA SER A 473 5.99 -39.51 -2.84
C SER A 473 5.97 -38.02 -3.16
N PHE A 474 7.09 -37.31 -2.96
CA PHE A 474 7.22 -35.89 -3.30
C PHE A 474 6.98 -35.63 -4.79
N LEU A 475 7.64 -36.38 -5.68
CA LEU A 475 7.47 -36.23 -7.13
C LEU A 475 6.05 -36.58 -7.62
N LYS A 476 5.46 -37.66 -7.09
CA LYS A 476 4.07 -38.04 -7.39
C LYS A 476 3.13 -36.92 -7.01
N LEU A 477 3.31 -36.35 -5.81
CA LEU A 477 2.47 -35.28 -5.32
C LEU A 477 2.64 -34.00 -6.14
N ARG A 478 3.87 -33.63 -6.51
CA ARG A 478 4.15 -32.52 -7.45
C ARG A 478 3.41 -32.71 -8.77
N ASN A 479 3.53 -33.88 -9.39
CA ASN A 479 2.86 -34.19 -10.65
C ASN A 479 1.32 -34.12 -10.50
N GLN A 480 0.80 -34.63 -9.39
CA GLN A 480 -0.63 -34.50 -9.08
C GLN A 480 -1.03 -33.04 -8.91
N MET A 481 -0.20 -32.19 -8.28
CA MET A 481 -0.48 -30.77 -8.15
C MET A 481 -0.53 -30.09 -9.51
N VAL A 482 0.41 -30.38 -10.41
CA VAL A 482 0.40 -29.80 -11.77
C VAL A 482 -0.90 -30.12 -12.52
N HIS A 483 -1.45 -31.33 -12.34
CA HIS A 483 -2.59 -31.82 -13.11
C HIS A 483 -3.95 -31.82 -12.37
N LYS A 484 -4.00 -31.50 -11.08
CA LYS A 484 -5.23 -31.56 -10.25
C LYS A 484 -5.38 -30.34 -9.32
N TYR A 485 -6.61 -30.15 -8.84
CA TYR A 485 -7.06 -28.97 -8.09
C TYR A 485 -7.17 -29.21 -6.57
N PHE A 486 -6.06 -29.47 -5.89
CA PHE A 486 -6.06 -29.53 -4.42
C PHE A 486 -5.23 -28.42 -3.79
N THR A 487 -5.68 -28.00 -2.61
CA THR A 487 -5.05 -26.97 -1.77
C THR A 487 -3.77 -27.52 -1.16
N VAL A 488 -2.73 -26.69 -1.13
CA VAL A 488 -1.45 -27.00 -0.49
C VAL A 488 -1.41 -26.26 0.84
N SER A 489 -1.16 -26.98 1.93
CA SER A 489 -0.98 -26.34 3.24
C SER A 489 0.38 -25.64 3.32
N ARG A 490 0.50 -24.71 4.26
CA ARG A 490 1.78 -24.06 4.56
C ARG A 490 2.87 -25.08 4.92
N GLU A 491 2.52 -26.06 5.76
CA GLU A 491 3.42 -27.14 6.20
C GLU A 491 3.99 -27.92 5.01
N TRP A 492 3.16 -28.23 4.01
CA TRP A 492 3.61 -28.94 2.81
C TRP A 492 4.60 -28.12 1.98
N ALA A 493 4.35 -26.81 1.84
CA ALA A 493 5.26 -25.93 1.10
C ALA A 493 6.59 -25.71 1.85
N GLU A 494 6.54 -25.58 3.18
CA GLU A 494 7.73 -25.48 4.02
C GLU A 494 8.55 -26.77 3.98
N ASP A 495 7.90 -27.94 4.05
CA ASP A 495 8.59 -29.23 3.97
C ASP A 495 9.19 -29.49 2.58
N ALA A 496 8.51 -29.06 1.51
CA ALA A 496 9.03 -29.08 0.15
C ALA A 496 10.25 -28.15 -0.03
N LEU A 497 10.24 -26.98 0.60
CA LEU A 497 11.41 -26.08 0.63
C LEU A 497 12.58 -26.72 1.39
N CYS A 498 12.32 -27.40 2.50
CA CYS A 498 13.35 -28.14 3.23
C CYS A 498 13.91 -29.31 2.41
N PHE A 499 13.05 -30.06 1.71
CA PHE A 499 13.46 -31.10 0.76
C PHE A 499 14.41 -30.52 -0.31
N LEU A 500 14.00 -29.44 -0.98
CA LEU A 500 14.81 -28.80 -2.00
C LEU A 500 16.15 -28.28 -1.43
N ARG A 501 16.13 -27.65 -0.25
CA ARG A 501 17.35 -27.16 0.40
C ARG A 501 18.32 -28.29 0.69
N ALA A 502 17.84 -29.39 1.28
CA ALA A 502 18.69 -30.55 1.57
C ALA A 502 19.27 -31.17 0.28
N ASN A 503 18.51 -31.21 -0.81
CA ASN A 503 19.05 -31.62 -2.12
C ASN A 503 20.23 -30.74 -2.54
N PHE A 504 20.05 -29.42 -2.44
CA PHE A 504 21.06 -28.48 -2.90
C PHE A 504 22.31 -28.50 -2.00
N GLU A 505 22.14 -28.61 -0.68
CA GLU A 505 23.26 -28.72 0.26
C GLU A 505 24.08 -29.98 0.03
N ASP A 506 23.43 -31.13 -0.17
CA ASP A 506 24.13 -32.38 -0.51
C ASP A 506 24.82 -32.29 -1.88
N PHE A 507 24.25 -31.54 -2.84
CA PHE A 507 24.85 -31.33 -4.16
C PHE A 507 26.13 -30.48 -4.07
N LEU A 508 26.07 -29.41 -3.28
CA LEU A 508 27.19 -28.49 -3.05
C LEU A 508 28.26 -29.08 -2.12
N GLY A 509 27.87 -29.98 -1.21
CA GLY A 509 28.74 -30.43 -0.11
C GLY A 509 28.93 -29.38 0.99
N GLN A 510 28.08 -28.35 1.04
CA GLN A 510 28.09 -27.29 2.06
C GLN A 510 26.68 -26.73 2.28
N LYS A 511 26.47 -26.02 3.39
CA LYS A 511 25.16 -25.43 3.71
C LYS A 511 24.83 -24.24 2.81
N VAL A 512 23.56 -24.04 2.47
CA VAL A 512 23.14 -22.87 1.67
C VAL A 512 23.46 -21.56 2.38
N ALA A 513 23.43 -21.56 3.72
CA ALA A 513 23.74 -20.39 4.54
C ALA A 513 25.20 -19.89 4.44
N THR A 514 26.13 -20.69 3.90
CA THR A 514 27.53 -20.26 3.68
C THR A 514 27.73 -19.57 2.34
N LEU A 515 26.73 -19.57 1.45
CA LEU A 515 26.79 -18.89 0.17
C LEU A 515 26.62 -17.38 0.36
N THR A 516 27.38 -16.59 -0.41
CA THR A 516 27.42 -15.13 -0.31
C THR A 516 26.61 -14.43 -1.41
N TYR A 517 25.70 -15.15 -2.08
CA TYR A 517 24.91 -14.58 -3.16
C TYR A 517 23.83 -13.63 -2.64
N GLN A 518 23.60 -12.53 -3.35
CA GLN A 518 22.52 -11.58 -3.09
C GLN A 518 21.27 -11.95 -3.89
N ALA A 519 20.22 -12.36 -3.18
CA ALA A 519 18.92 -12.75 -3.76
C ALA A 519 17.73 -12.15 -2.99
N GLU A 520 17.95 -10.99 -2.37
CA GLU A 520 16.94 -10.19 -1.68
C GLU A 520 16.91 -8.79 -2.29
N ALA A 521 15.74 -8.15 -2.27
CA ALA A 521 15.66 -6.73 -2.52
C ALA A 521 16.39 -5.96 -1.40
N VAL A 522 16.93 -4.78 -1.72
CA VAL A 522 17.48 -3.88 -0.70
C VAL A 522 16.40 -3.55 0.33
N SER A 523 16.81 -3.20 1.55
CA SER A 523 15.81 -2.80 2.55
C SER A 523 15.02 -1.57 2.08
N TRP A 524 13.77 -1.42 2.54
CA TRP A 524 12.97 -0.22 2.21
C TRP A 524 13.68 1.08 2.56
N GLN A 525 14.35 1.11 3.72
CA GLN A 525 15.13 2.25 4.18
C GLN A 525 16.30 2.55 3.23
N GLU A 526 17.03 1.52 2.81
CA GLU A 526 18.13 1.65 1.87
C GLU A 526 17.64 2.12 0.49
N LEU A 527 16.52 1.58 0.00
CA LEU A 527 15.90 2.07 -1.24
C LEU A 527 15.57 3.55 -1.16
N CYS A 528 14.99 4.00 -0.04
CA CYS A 528 14.70 5.42 0.18
C CYS A 528 15.97 6.28 0.17
N VAL A 529 17.09 5.80 0.72
CA VAL A 529 18.39 6.49 0.70
C VAL A 529 18.93 6.56 -0.72
N LEU A 530 19.01 5.43 -1.42
CA LEU A 530 19.49 5.34 -2.80
C LEU A 530 18.71 6.23 -3.77
N CYS A 531 17.41 6.38 -3.54
CA CYS A 531 16.54 7.21 -4.35
C CYS A 531 16.48 8.68 -3.87
N GLY A 532 17.18 9.06 -2.80
CA GLY A 532 17.14 10.43 -2.25
C GLY A 532 15.79 10.82 -1.65
N LEU A 533 14.95 9.85 -1.30
CA LEU A 533 13.62 10.07 -0.72
C LEU A 533 13.66 10.42 0.76
N THR A 534 14.81 10.25 1.41
CA THR A 534 15.00 10.61 2.84
C THR A 534 14.84 12.09 3.14
N GLY A 535 15.04 12.96 2.14
CA GLY A 535 14.79 14.40 2.25
C GLY A 535 13.31 14.79 2.20
N PHE A 536 12.42 13.86 1.81
CA PHE A 536 11.01 14.15 1.56
C PHE A 536 10.08 13.30 2.43
N LEU A 537 10.38 12.00 2.58
CA LEU A 537 9.55 11.09 3.36
C LEU A 537 9.80 11.26 4.87
N PRO A 538 8.73 11.42 5.67
CA PRO A 538 8.80 11.37 7.12
C PRO A 538 9.49 10.09 7.64
N LEU A 539 10.10 10.17 8.82
CA LEU A 539 10.87 9.06 9.41
C LEU A 539 10.07 7.74 9.45
N LYS A 540 8.80 7.77 9.88
CA LYS A 540 7.94 6.57 9.93
C LYS A 540 7.68 5.93 8.56
N LEU A 541 7.66 6.74 7.50
CA LEU A 541 7.45 6.26 6.14
C LEU A 541 8.73 5.74 5.49
N ARG A 542 9.92 6.02 6.05
CA ARG A 542 11.21 5.52 5.53
C ARG A 542 11.85 4.38 6.34
N THR A 543 11.35 4.07 7.54
CA THR A 543 11.86 3.00 8.43
C THR A 543 10.93 1.81 8.51
#